data_AF-E9V3D7-F1
#
_entry.id   AF-E9V3D7-F1
#
_cell.length_a   1.000
_cell.length_b   1.000
_cell.length_c   1.000
_cell.angle_alpha   90.00
_cell.angle_beta   90.00
_cell.angle_gamma   90.00
#
_symmetry.space_group_name_H-M   'P 1'
#
loop_
_entity.id
_entity.type
_entity.pdbx_description
1 polymer ?
#
loop_
_entity_poly.entity_id
_entity_poly.type
_entity_poly.pdbx_seq_one_letter_code
_entity_poly.pdbx_strand_id
1 'polypeptide(L)'
;MERRLVAPFYLKMMGSNATFLDKRTYRRLVRVGRKATSTEVRALLRGGSLTVDAWYEAAAESPDRAALLTHVTGLAPDHLPWRPVVMGAWLSLACRPEEIADDILFSLARCDGDLTAAPLSTAAVLIAGDAAVETLRSNRLRADEYEADAVAYLDAALERLGEVPVEPPGEGMREHFRRIVEFGVGLRHDLTR
;
A
#
# COMPACT_ATOMS: atom_id res chain seq x y z
N MET A 1 -6.99 -6.45 35.01
CA MET A 1 -5.68 -6.25 34.34
C MET A 1 -5.96 -6.05 32.86
N GLU A 2 -5.94 -4.80 32.41
CA GLU A 2 -6.31 -4.42 31.04
C GLU A 2 -5.39 -5.10 30.01
N ARG A 3 -5.98 -5.93 29.17
CA ARG A 3 -5.31 -6.51 27.99
C ARG A 3 -5.09 -5.39 26.98
N ARG A 4 -3.89 -4.82 26.95
CA ARG A 4 -3.44 -3.96 25.84
C ARG A 4 -3.31 -4.84 24.59
N LEU A 5 -4.37 -4.91 23.80
CA LEU A 5 -4.31 -5.48 22.45
C LEU A 5 -3.34 -4.63 21.63
N VAL A 6 -2.14 -5.13 21.37
CA VAL A 6 -1.18 -4.49 20.47
C VAL A 6 -1.76 -4.60 19.06
N ALA A 7 -2.28 -3.50 18.53
CA ALA A 7 -2.75 -3.43 17.16
C ALA A 7 -1.60 -3.82 16.21
N PRO A 8 -1.78 -4.84 15.34
CA PRO A 8 -0.75 -5.25 14.40
C PRO A 8 -0.27 -4.09 13.53
N PHE A 9 1.04 -4.06 13.25
CA PHE A 9 1.73 -2.99 12.54
C PHE A 9 1.04 -2.52 11.24
N TYR A 10 0.43 -3.45 10.48
CA TYR A 10 -0.28 -3.15 9.24
C TYR A 10 -1.54 -2.29 9.43
N LEU A 11 -2.19 -2.31 10.61
CA LEU A 11 -3.37 -1.47 10.88
C LEU A 11 -3.01 0.02 10.88
N LYS A 12 -1.76 0.36 11.21
CA LYS A 12 -1.25 1.72 11.13
C LYS A 12 -0.88 2.15 9.70
N MET A 13 -0.85 1.21 8.76
CA MET A 13 -0.43 1.43 7.37
C MET A 13 -1.61 1.42 6.36
N MET A 14 -2.83 1.10 6.81
CA MET A 14 -4.01 0.96 5.94
C MET A 14 -4.41 2.28 5.30
N GLY A 15 -4.79 2.26 4.01
CA GLY A 15 -5.26 3.45 3.31
C GLY A 15 -4.24 4.60 3.43
N SER A 16 -4.70 5.74 3.93
CA SER A 16 -3.86 6.92 4.14
C SER A 16 -3.20 7.01 5.52
N ASN A 17 -3.42 6.04 6.42
CA ASN A 17 -2.93 6.06 7.80
C ASN A 17 -1.40 6.16 7.91
N ALA A 18 -0.69 5.74 6.86
CA ALA A 18 0.76 5.85 6.77
C ALA A 18 1.28 7.29 6.96
N THR A 19 0.47 8.30 6.62
CA THR A 19 0.83 9.72 6.81
C THR A 19 0.83 10.17 8.28
N PHE A 20 0.23 9.39 9.19
CA PHE A 20 0.10 9.70 10.61
C PHE A 20 0.99 8.83 11.51
N LEU A 21 1.97 8.13 10.92
CA LEU A 21 2.84 7.26 11.70
C LEU A 21 3.66 8.04 12.73
N ASP A 22 3.65 7.55 13.96
CA ASP A 22 4.59 7.99 14.98
C ASP A 22 6.04 7.64 14.58
N LYS A 23 7.01 8.42 15.10
CA LYS A 23 8.44 8.27 14.78
C LYS A 23 8.99 6.85 15.05
N ARG A 24 8.45 6.14 16.04
CA ARG A 24 8.89 4.78 16.37
C ARG A 24 8.40 3.79 15.31
N THR A 25 7.13 3.91 14.90
CA THR A 25 6.53 3.08 13.86
C THR A 25 7.19 3.33 12.51
N TYR A 26 7.43 4.59 12.14
CA TYR A 26 8.16 4.95 10.92
C TYR A 26 9.55 4.33 10.84
N ARG A 27 10.38 4.46 11.90
CA ARG A 27 11.72 3.84 11.95
C ARG A 27 11.68 2.32 11.81
N ARG A 28 10.61 1.70 12.32
CA ARG A 28 10.41 0.25 12.19
C ARG A 28 10.08 -0.14 10.75
N LEU A 29 9.22 0.63 10.08
CA LEU A 29 8.94 0.46 8.66
C LEU A 29 10.23 0.52 7.84
N VAL A 30 11.05 1.56 8.05
CA VAL A 30 12.33 1.71 7.35
C VAL A 30 13.25 0.53 7.63
N ARG A 31 13.37 0.08 8.89
CA ARG A 31 14.20 -1.08 9.25
C ARG A 31 13.74 -2.37 8.56
N VAL A 32 12.44 -2.63 8.51
CA VAL A 32 11.89 -3.81 7.85
C VAL A 32 12.07 -3.71 6.34
N GLY A 33 11.73 -2.56 5.74
CA GLY A 33 11.82 -2.37 4.30
C GLY A 33 13.24 -2.46 3.75
N ARG A 34 14.25 -2.03 4.53
CA ARG A 34 15.66 -2.21 4.18
C ARG A 34 16.12 -3.68 4.13
N LYS A 35 15.39 -4.57 4.79
CA LYS A 35 15.66 -6.02 4.77
C LYS A 35 14.81 -6.77 3.75
N ALA A 36 13.74 -6.14 3.24
CA ALA A 36 12.82 -6.77 2.32
C ALA A 36 13.47 -6.94 0.95
N THR A 37 13.41 -8.15 0.42
CA THR A 37 13.86 -8.45 -0.94
C THR A 37 12.77 -8.13 -1.96
N SER A 38 13.15 -7.87 -3.21
CA SER A 38 12.17 -7.68 -4.29
C SER A 38 11.25 -8.90 -4.43
N THR A 39 11.77 -10.13 -4.28
CA THR A 39 10.96 -11.36 -4.27
C THR A 39 9.86 -11.34 -3.19
N GLU A 40 10.20 -10.93 -1.96
CA GLU A 40 9.23 -10.82 -0.87
C GLU A 40 8.18 -9.73 -1.14
N VAL A 41 8.61 -8.58 -1.67
CA VAL A 41 7.70 -7.50 -2.04
C VAL A 41 6.76 -7.93 -3.17
N ARG A 42 7.26 -8.65 -4.18
CA ARG A 42 6.42 -9.23 -5.25
C ARG A 42 5.38 -10.18 -4.69
N ALA A 43 5.76 -11.04 -3.76
CA ALA A 43 4.82 -11.95 -3.10
C ALA A 43 3.71 -11.17 -2.39
N LEU A 44 4.06 -10.10 -1.66
CA LEU A 44 3.11 -9.23 -0.98
C LEU A 44 2.12 -8.54 -1.93
N LEU A 45 2.64 -7.95 -3.02
CA LEU A 45 1.83 -7.30 -4.04
C LEU A 45 0.84 -8.29 -4.68
N ARG A 46 1.24 -9.55 -4.85
CA ARG A 46 0.37 -10.64 -5.34
C ARG A 46 -0.54 -11.25 -4.27
N GLY A 47 -0.66 -10.64 -3.09
CA GLY A 47 -1.53 -11.12 -2.01
C GLY A 47 -0.94 -12.25 -1.17
N GLY A 48 0.31 -12.64 -1.41
CA GLY A 48 1.03 -13.60 -0.57
C GLY A 48 1.43 -13.01 0.78
N SER A 49 1.67 -13.86 1.78
CA SER A 49 2.18 -13.42 3.08
C SER A 49 3.71 -13.49 3.11
N LEU A 50 4.40 -12.57 3.81
CA LEU A 50 5.76 -12.88 4.29
C LEU A 50 5.70 -14.10 5.22
N THR A 51 6.84 -14.77 5.39
CA THR A 51 6.99 -15.76 6.45
C THR A 51 6.68 -15.12 7.81
N VAL A 52 6.06 -15.91 8.70
CA VAL A 52 5.61 -15.48 10.03
C VAL A 52 6.72 -14.75 10.79
N ASP A 53 7.99 -15.12 10.63
CA ASP A 53 9.08 -14.53 11.38
C ASP A 53 9.38 -13.06 11.01
N ALA A 54 9.21 -12.67 9.74
CA ALA A 54 9.37 -11.28 9.30
C ALA A 54 8.27 -10.35 9.84
N TRP A 55 7.04 -10.88 10.00
CA TRP A 55 5.91 -10.14 10.54
C TRP A 55 5.92 -10.04 12.07
N TYR A 56 6.55 -11.00 12.77
CA TYR A 56 6.53 -11.09 14.23
C TYR A 56 7.78 -10.51 14.92
N GLU A 57 8.93 -10.32 14.24
CA GLU A 57 9.90 -9.31 14.68
C GLU A 57 9.26 -7.89 14.71
N ALA A 58 8.18 -7.74 13.94
CA ALA A 58 7.11 -6.73 13.92
C ALA A 58 6.23 -6.57 15.19
N ALA A 59 6.13 -7.62 16.01
CA ALA A 59 5.04 -7.78 16.98
C ALA A 59 5.45 -8.51 18.28
N ALA A 60 6.74 -8.46 18.64
CA ALA A 60 7.22 -8.97 19.93
C ALA A 60 6.49 -8.26 21.10
N GLU A 61 5.41 -8.91 21.57
CA GLU A 61 4.64 -8.78 22.83
C GLU A 61 3.13 -9.05 22.62
N SER A 62 2.74 -10.12 21.91
CA SER A 62 1.33 -10.56 21.93
C SER A 62 1.22 -12.07 22.17
N PRO A 63 0.55 -12.52 23.25
CA PRO A 63 0.49 -13.93 23.64
C PRO A 63 -0.45 -14.80 22.79
N ASP A 64 -1.09 -14.26 21.75
CA ASP A 64 -2.10 -14.98 20.95
C ASP A 64 -1.73 -15.06 19.46
N ARG A 65 -0.67 -15.83 19.18
CA ARG A 65 -0.05 -15.99 17.87
C ARG A 65 -0.94 -16.74 16.85
N ALA A 66 -1.83 -17.62 17.32
CA ALA A 66 -2.65 -18.48 16.47
C ALA A 66 -3.97 -17.82 16.02
N ALA A 67 -4.61 -17.02 16.89
CA ALA A 67 -5.88 -16.35 16.56
C ALA A 67 -5.74 -15.24 15.51
N LEU A 68 -4.58 -14.59 15.44
CA LEU A 68 -4.29 -13.53 14.47
C LEU A 68 -4.13 -14.05 13.03
N LEU A 69 -3.67 -15.29 12.83
CA LEU A 69 -3.45 -15.88 11.51
C LEU A 69 -4.77 -16.15 10.77
N THR A 70 -5.82 -16.58 11.49
CA THR A 70 -7.13 -16.90 10.91
C THR A 70 -7.89 -15.66 10.39
N HIS A 71 -7.59 -14.46 10.90
CA HIS A 71 -8.20 -13.20 10.43
C HIS A 71 -7.49 -12.60 9.21
N VAL A 72 -6.28 -13.07 8.84
CA VAL A 72 -5.45 -12.47 7.78
C VAL A 72 -5.83 -12.97 6.38
N THR A 73 -6.48 -14.12 6.27
CA THR A 73 -6.73 -14.81 4.99
C THR A 73 -8.20 -14.86 4.55
N GLY A 74 -9.12 -14.26 5.32
CA GLY A 74 -10.56 -14.34 5.06
C GLY A 74 -11.07 -13.24 4.13
N LEU A 75 -10.80 -13.32 2.83
CA LEU A 75 -11.54 -12.60 1.79
C LEU A 75 -11.86 -13.56 0.62
N ALA A 76 -12.93 -13.25 -0.11
CA ALA A 76 -13.43 -14.03 -1.24
C ALA A 76 -12.33 -14.33 -2.29
N PRO A 77 -12.42 -15.47 -3.01
CA PRO A 77 -11.35 -15.99 -3.88
C PRO A 77 -10.87 -15.04 -5.00
N ASP A 78 -11.65 -14.01 -5.31
CA ASP A 78 -11.39 -13.11 -6.44
C ASP A 78 -10.68 -11.80 -6.05
N HIS A 79 -10.47 -11.53 -4.74
CA HIS A 79 -9.82 -10.32 -4.27
C HIS A 79 -8.49 -10.59 -3.57
N LEU A 80 -7.48 -9.76 -3.85
CA LEU A 80 -6.21 -9.83 -3.12
C LEU A 80 -6.44 -9.42 -1.65
N PRO A 81 -5.87 -10.14 -0.67
CA PRO A 81 -5.96 -9.72 0.72
C PRO A 81 -5.29 -8.35 0.88
N TRP A 82 -6.08 -7.34 1.26
CA TRP A 82 -5.63 -5.94 1.28
C TRP A 82 -4.37 -5.73 2.13
N ARG A 83 -4.19 -6.50 3.22
CA ARG A 83 -3.06 -6.37 4.16
C ARG A 83 -1.70 -6.58 3.49
N PRO A 84 -1.43 -7.75 2.88
CA PRO A 84 -0.24 -7.93 2.07
C PRO A 84 -0.04 -6.87 1.00
N VAL A 85 -1.10 -6.49 0.28
CA VAL A 85 -1.00 -5.56 -0.84
C VAL A 85 -0.60 -4.16 -0.38
N VAL A 86 -1.22 -3.64 0.69
CA VAL A 86 -0.84 -2.36 1.31
C VAL A 86 0.64 -2.38 1.72
N MET A 87 1.08 -3.47 2.35
CA MET A 87 2.47 -3.60 2.76
C MET A 87 3.41 -3.72 1.57
N GLY A 88 3.05 -4.50 0.55
CA GLY A 88 3.82 -4.63 -0.69
C GLY A 88 3.97 -3.30 -1.40
N ALA A 89 2.90 -2.50 -1.47
CA ALA A 89 2.93 -1.15 -2.04
C ALA A 89 3.93 -0.24 -1.31
N TRP A 90 3.87 -0.16 0.02
CA TRP A 90 4.83 0.67 0.79
C TRP A 90 6.27 0.16 0.73
N LEU A 91 6.47 -1.15 0.78
CA LEU A 91 7.81 -1.75 0.73
C LEU A 91 8.42 -1.73 -0.67
N SER A 92 7.60 -1.67 -1.73
CA SER A 92 8.08 -1.53 -3.12
C SER A 92 8.88 -0.26 -3.36
N LEU A 93 8.72 0.75 -2.50
CA LEU A 93 9.52 1.97 -2.54
C LEU A 93 11.01 1.73 -2.25
N ALA A 94 11.39 0.59 -1.66
CA ALA A 94 12.78 0.18 -1.51
C ALA A 94 13.37 -0.47 -2.78
N CYS A 95 12.53 -0.88 -3.73
CA CYS A 95 12.95 -1.64 -4.90
C CYS A 95 13.25 -0.71 -6.09
N ARG A 96 14.02 -1.24 -7.06
CA ARG A 96 14.24 -0.54 -8.31
C ARG A 96 13.01 -0.69 -9.23
N PRO A 97 12.65 0.32 -10.05
CA PRO A 97 11.50 0.24 -10.94
C PRO A 97 11.48 -1.01 -11.83
N GLU A 98 12.62 -1.36 -12.43
CA GLU A 98 12.77 -2.54 -13.29
C GLU A 98 12.52 -3.88 -12.57
N GLU A 99 12.51 -3.88 -11.24
CA GLU A 99 12.29 -5.08 -10.43
C GLU A 99 10.85 -5.22 -9.93
N ILE A 100 10.04 -4.16 -9.93
CA ILE A 100 8.77 -4.19 -9.18
C ILE A 100 7.59 -3.50 -9.87
N ALA A 101 7.82 -2.70 -10.91
CA ALA A 101 6.76 -1.94 -11.57
C ALA A 101 5.63 -2.85 -12.07
N ASP A 102 5.95 -3.94 -12.76
CA ASP A 102 4.94 -4.89 -13.28
C ASP A 102 4.07 -5.49 -12.17
N ASP A 103 4.65 -5.78 -10.99
CA ASP A 103 3.91 -6.32 -9.86
C ASP A 103 3.02 -5.26 -9.20
N ILE A 104 3.46 -3.99 -9.16
CA ILE A 104 2.61 -2.87 -8.72
C ILE A 104 1.42 -2.72 -9.66
N LEU A 105 1.65 -2.73 -10.98
CA LEU A 105 0.58 -2.61 -11.98
C LEU A 105 -0.37 -3.81 -11.94
N PHE A 106 0.16 -5.02 -11.73
CA PHE A 106 -0.63 -6.23 -11.54
C PHE A 106 -1.60 -6.10 -10.35
N SER A 107 -1.13 -5.59 -9.21
CA SER A 107 -1.94 -5.37 -8.02
C SER A 107 -2.93 -4.23 -8.20
N LEU A 108 -2.48 -3.12 -8.81
CA LEU A 108 -3.31 -1.97 -9.10
C LEU A 108 -4.47 -2.35 -10.03
N ALA A 109 -4.26 -3.19 -11.04
CA ALA A 109 -5.32 -3.68 -11.92
C ALA A 109 -6.41 -4.52 -11.20
N ARG A 110 -6.15 -4.94 -9.96
CA ARG A 110 -7.02 -5.77 -9.11
C ARG A 110 -7.36 -5.06 -7.78
N CYS A 111 -7.10 -3.76 -7.70
CA CYS A 111 -7.40 -2.98 -6.53
C CYS A 111 -8.90 -2.66 -6.52
N ASP A 112 -9.64 -3.35 -5.64
CA ASP A 112 -11.10 -3.24 -5.56
C ASP A 112 -11.62 -2.46 -4.33
N GLY A 113 -10.76 -1.69 -3.63
CA GLY A 113 -11.21 -0.98 -2.43
C GLY A 113 -10.26 0.09 -1.90
N ASP A 114 -10.81 0.93 -1.01
CA ASP A 114 -10.18 2.14 -0.47
C ASP A 114 -8.86 1.86 0.25
N LEU A 115 -8.80 0.75 1.00
CA LEU A 115 -7.63 0.43 1.83
C LEU A 115 -6.34 0.23 1.02
N THR A 116 -6.44 -0.22 -0.23
CA THR A 116 -5.31 -0.45 -1.14
C THR A 116 -5.11 0.65 -2.16
N ALA A 117 -6.16 1.44 -2.46
CA ALA A 117 -6.14 2.44 -3.52
C ALA A 117 -5.07 3.52 -3.27
N ALA A 118 -5.06 4.12 -2.08
CA ALA A 118 -4.07 5.14 -1.72
C ALA A 118 -2.60 4.64 -1.81
N PRO A 119 -2.20 3.53 -1.15
CA PRO A 119 -0.82 3.07 -1.21
C PRO A 119 -0.41 2.56 -2.60
N LEU A 120 -1.27 1.84 -3.33
CA LEU A 120 -0.95 1.37 -4.68
C LEU A 120 -0.84 2.53 -5.67
N SER A 121 -1.74 3.51 -5.60
CA SER A 121 -1.67 4.71 -6.45
C SER A 121 -0.38 5.50 -6.18
N THR A 122 0.01 5.60 -4.91
CA THR A 122 1.28 6.23 -4.52
C THR A 122 2.48 5.48 -5.06
N ALA A 123 2.52 4.15 -4.91
CA ALA A 123 3.59 3.31 -5.44
C ALA A 123 3.65 3.39 -6.96
N ALA A 124 2.51 3.37 -7.65
CA ALA A 124 2.42 3.49 -9.10
C ALA A 124 3.00 4.82 -9.60
N VAL A 125 2.62 5.95 -8.98
CA VAL A 125 3.18 7.28 -9.31
C VAL A 125 4.69 7.33 -9.08
N LEU A 126 5.17 6.81 -7.95
CA LEU A 126 6.58 6.95 -7.56
C LEU A 126 7.52 5.95 -8.23
N ILE A 127 7.03 4.78 -8.64
CA ILE A 127 7.84 3.68 -9.17
C ILE A 127 7.60 3.47 -10.66
N ALA A 128 6.34 3.32 -11.07
CA ALA A 128 5.99 3.03 -12.46
C ALA A 128 5.88 4.30 -13.33
N GLY A 129 5.54 5.45 -12.72
CA GLY A 129 5.42 6.73 -13.45
C GLY A 129 4.41 6.63 -14.59
N ASP A 130 4.79 7.11 -15.78
CA ASP A 130 3.94 7.12 -16.98
C ASP A 130 3.42 5.73 -17.37
N ALA A 131 4.16 4.67 -17.07
CA ALA A 131 3.73 3.29 -17.35
C ALA A 131 2.45 2.90 -16.56
N ALA A 132 2.11 3.62 -15.49
CA ALA A 132 0.91 3.38 -14.72
C ALA A 132 -0.38 3.92 -15.33
N VAL A 133 -0.30 4.86 -16.28
CA VAL A 133 -1.47 5.62 -16.77
C VAL A 133 -2.57 4.70 -17.29
N GLU A 134 -2.23 3.73 -18.14
CA GLU A 134 -3.22 2.82 -18.72
C GLU A 134 -3.90 1.94 -17.66
N THR A 135 -3.13 1.46 -16.67
CA THR A 135 -3.66 0.65 -15.59
C THR A 135 -4.55 1.47 -14.65
N LEU A 136 -4.16 2.70 -14.32
CA LEU A 136 -4.97 3.64 -13.53
C LEU A 136 -6.30 3.94 -14.22
N ARG A 137 -6.28 4.25 -15.52
CA ARG A 137 -7.51 4.48 -16.32
C ARG A 137 -8.39 3.23 -16.37
N SER A 138 -7.80 2.07 -16.66
CA SER A 138 -8.55 0.82 -16.76
C SER A 138 -9.21 0.44 -15.44
N ASN A 139 -8.50 0.62 -14.31
CA ASN A 139 -9.09 0.37 -13.00
C ASN A 139 -10.17 1.42 -12.66
N ARG A 140 -9.92 2.70 -12.96
CA ARG A 140 -10.91 3.77 -12.77
C ARG A 140 -12.22 3.55 -13.53
N LEU A 141 -12.18 2.93 -14.71
CA LEU A 141 -13.39 2.57 -15.48
C LEU A 141 -14.15 1.39 -14.88
N ARG A 142 -13.47 0.49 -14.16
CA ARG A 142 -14.09 -0.60 -13.40
C ARG A 142 -14.67 -0.13 -12.07
N ALA A 143 -14.25 1.05 -11.64
CA ALA A 143 -14.51 1.57 -10.31
C ALA A 143 -15.92 2.10 -10.05
N ASP A 144 -16.82 2.04 -11.04
CA ASP A 144 -18.25 2.30 -10.83
C ASP A 144 -18.88 1.31 -9.81
N GLU A 145 -18.17 0.23 -9.48
CA GLU A 145 -18.51 -0.74 -8.43
C GLU A 145 -17.81 -0.47 -7.07
N TYR A 146 -16.96 0.56 -6.94
CA TYR A 146 -16.15 0.83 -5.74
C TYR A 146 -16.71 1.95 -4.84
N GLU A 147 -16.13 2.06 -3.65
CA GLU A 147 -16.28 3.22 -2.78
C GLU A 147 -15.69 4.49 -3.43
N ALA A 148 -16.39 5.62 -3.32
CA ALA A 148 -16.04 6.89 -3.96
C ALA A 148 -14.61 7.38 -3.64
N ASP A 149 -14.08 7.05 -2.46
CA ASP A 149 -12.73 7.47 -2.06
C ASP A 149 -11.63 6.73 -2.84
N ALA A 150 -11.83 5.45 -3.18
CA ALA A 150 -10.89 4.66 -3.98
C ALA A 150 -10.73 5.26 -5.39
N VAL A 151 -11.85 5.61 -6.01
CA VAL A 151 -11.92 6.32 -7.30
C VAL A 151 -11.11 7.61 -7.26
N ALA A 152 -11.31 8.41 -6.22
CA ALA A 152 -10.70 9.72 -6.09
C ALA A 152 -9.17 9.66 -5.94
N TYR A 153 -8.62 8.57 -5.37
CA TYR A 153 -7.17 8.31 -5.39
C TYR A 153 -6.63 7.99 -6.77
N LEU A 154 -7.35 7.20 -7.58
CA LEU A 154 -6.96 6.89 -8.96
C LEU A 154 -6.94 8.17 -9.82
N ASP A 155 -7.98 9.00 -9.68
CA ASP A 155 -8.09 10.28 -10.38
C ASP A 155 -6.99 11.27 -9.94
N ALA A 156 -6.67 11.33 -8.65
CA ALA A 156 -5.55 12.13 -8.15
C ALA A 156 -4.19 11.64 -8.64
N ALA A 157 -4.01 10.32 -8.78
CA ALA A 157 -2.80 9.74 -9.36
C ALA A 157 -2.65 10.07 -10.85
N LEU A 158 -3.74 9.99 -11.62
CA LEU A 158 -3.76 10.42 -13.02
C LEU A 158 -3.41 11.91 -13.15
N GLU A 159 -4.08 12.79 -12.38
CA GLU A 159 -3.78 14.22 -12.37
C GLU A 159 -2.31 14.50 -12.04
N ARG A 160 -1.74 13.76 -11.09
CA ARG A 160 -0.32 13.89 -10.70
C ARG A 160 0.65 13.48 -11.80
N LEU A 161 0.27 12.53 -12.65
CA LEU A 161 1.04 12.09 -13.83
C LEU A 161 0.83 13.02 -15.04
N GLY A 162 0.09 14.13 -14.89
CA GLY A 162 -0.18 15.10 -15.95
C GLY A 162 -1.36 14.72 -16.85
N GLU A 163 -2.14 13.71 -16.45
CA GLU A 163 -3.33 13.28 -17.15
C GLU A 163 -4.56 14.06 -16.71
N VAL A 164 -5.57 14.13 -17.59
CA VAL A 164 -6.86 14.72 -17.26
C VAL A 164 -7.80 13.60 -16.79
N PRO A 165 -8.13 13.51 -15.48
CA PRO A 165 -9.09 12.52 -14.99
C PRO A 165 -10.50 12.78 -15.54
N VAL A 166 -11.32 11.74 -15.61
CA VAL A 166 -12.72 11.83 -16.10
C VAL A 166 -13.53 12.74 -15.19
N GLU A 167 -13.35 12.55 -13.88
CA GLU A 167 -13.90 13.43 -12.86
C GLU A 167 -12.71 13.98 -12.04
N PRO A 168 -12.46 15.30 -12.08
CA PRO A 168 -11.37 15.88 -11.31
C PRO A 168 -11.57 15.63 -9.81
N PRO A 169 -10.53 15.16 -9.10
CA PRO A 169 -10.62 14.97 -7.66
C PRO A 169 -10.88 16.32 -6.98
N GLY A 170 -11.72 16.32 -5.95
CA GLY A 170 -11.94 17.51 -5.13
C GLY A 170 -10.64 18.00 -4.48
N GLU A 171 -10.56 19.29 -4.15
CA GLU A 171 -9.36 19.92 -3.57
C GLU A 171 -8.85 19.20 -2.32
N GLY A 172 -9.76 18.77 -1.44
CA GLY A 172 -9.42 17.99 -0.25
C GLY A 172 -8.72 16.67 -0.58
N MET A 173 -9.16 15.97 -1.62
CA MET A 173 -8.52 14.72 -2.07
C MET A 173 -7.17 14.98 -2.73
N ARG A 174 -7.04 16.03 -3.57
CA ARG A 174 -5.75 16.42 -4.14
C ARG A 174 -4.71 16.67 -3.07
N GLU A 175 -5.09 17.47 -2.08
CA GLU A 175 -4.22 17.83 -0.96
C GLU A 175 -3.89 16.59 -0.11
N HIS A 176 -4.86 15.71 0.11
CA HIS A 176 -4.63 14.46 0.83
C HIS A 176 -3.66 13.55 0.07
N PHE A 177 -3.89 13.30 -1.22
CA PHE A 177 -3.01 12.47 -2.04
C PHE A 177 -1.60 13.07 -2.16
N ARG A 178 -1.48 14.40 -2.28
CA ARG A 178 -0.19 15.11 -2.23
C ARG A 178 0.60 14.75 -0.98
N ARG A 179 -0.02 14.79 0.21
CA ARG A 179 0.63 14.41 1.47
C ARG A 179 1.06 12.95 1.50
N ILE A 180 0.26 12.05 0.93
CA ILE A 180 0.59 10.62 0.85
C ILE A 180 1.79 10.39 -0.09
N VAL A 181 1.84 11.09 -1.23
CA VAL A 181 2.99 11.05 -2.15
C VAL A 181 4.25 11.64 -1.49
N GLU A 182 4.13 12.76 -0.77
CA GLU A 182 5.25 13.36 -0.02
C GLU A 182 5.80 12.41 1.04
N PHE A 183 4.91 11.72 1.77
CA PHE A 183 5.30 10.65 2.68
C PHE A 183 6.03 9.52 1.93
N GLY A 184 5.51 9.07 0.79
CA GLY A 184 6.14 8.05 -0.05
C GLY A 184 7.54 8.44 -0.54
N VAL A 185 7.74 9.71 -0.94
CA VAL A 185 9.05 10.24 -1.34
C VAL A 185 10.04 10.19 -0.17
N GLY A 186 9.63 10.66 1.01
CA GLY A 186 10.46 10.62 2.21
C GLY A 186 10.83 9.19 2.62
N LEU A 187 9.84 8.29 2.59
CA LEU A 187 10.03 6.88 2.89
C LEU A 187 10.99 6.21 1.91
N ARG A 188 10.82 6.42 0.60
CA ARG A 188 11.72 5.89 -0.44
C ARG A 188 13.16 6.32 -0.22
N HIS A 189 13.37 7.60 0.05
CA HIS A 189 14.69 8.15 0.33
C HIS A 189 15.33 7.48 1.57
N ASP A 190 14.56 7.26 2.63
CA ASP A 190 15.09 6.60 3.83
C ASP A 190 15.31 5.09 3.65
N LEU A 191 14.54 4.42 2.78
CA LEU A 191 14.70 3.01 2.44
C LEU A 191 15.94 2.72 1.59
N THR A 192 16.37 3.67 0.78
CA THR A 192 17.47 3.51 -0.19
C THR A 192 18.83 4.04 0.29
N ARG A 193 18.89 4.55 1.52
CA ARG A 193 20.13 4.95 2.23
C ARG A 193 20.72 3.82 3.06
#